data_AF-A0A7Y9WDD3-F1
#
_entry.id   AF-A0A7Y9WDD3-F1
#
_cell.length_a   1.000
_cell.length_b   1.000
_cell.length_c   1.000
_cell.angle_alpha   90.00
_cell.angle_beta   90.00
_cell.angle_gamma   90.00
#
_symmetry.space_group_name_H-M   'P 1'
#
loop_
_entity.id
_entity.type
_entity.pdbx_description
1 polymer ?
#
loop_
_entity_poly.entity_id
_entity_poly.type
_entity_poly.pdbx_seq_one_letter_code
_entity_poly.pdbx_strand_id
1 'polypeptide(L)'
;MEEAPKGWDGNKIASFLDGARGNQFATFANEPGIFGRYSDIDEGFRLVQENVLHRSAHWFSGFFILRSHSAFLGACQLVSGGQVVEAYALNRVVIEQALYGIFLAQRPELREVWLNRHNSDAAKAAVRTQFRIRAMLDILRNLDQTEADVAE
;
A
#
# COMPACT_ATOMS: atom_id res chain seq x y z
N MET A 1 -2.64 -29.73 6.42
CA MET A 1 -3.10 -29.11 5.15
C MET A 1 -4.40 -29.79 4.80
N GLU A 2 -5.46 -29.03 4.53
CA GLU A 2 -6.68 -29.61 3.95
C GLU A 2 -6.37 -30.22 2.59
N GLU A 3 -7.06 -31.31 2.23
CA GLU A 3 -6.96 -31.89 0.89
C GLU A 3 -7.55 -30.94 -0.15
N ALA A 4 -6.94 -30.90 -1.34
CA ALA A 4 -7.42 -30.07 -2.43
C ALA A 4 -8.84 -30.50 -2.84
N PRO A 5 -9.76 -29.55 -3.08
CA PRO A 5 -11.13 -29.88 -3.44
C PRO A 5 -11.20 -30.60 -4.80
N LYS A 6 -12.25 -31.40 -5.00
CA LYS A 6 -12.46 -32.12 -6.26
C LYS A 6 -12.42 -31.16 -7.46
N GLY A 7 -11.57 -31.47 -8.45
CA GLY A 7 -11.42 -30.68 -9.67
C GLY A 7 -10.36 -29.59 -9.61
N TRP A 8 -9.64 -29.44 -8.49
CA TRP A 8 -8.52 -28.51 -8.35
C TRP A 8 -7.40 -28.82 -9.35
N ASP A 9 -6.87 -30.04 -9.37
CA ASP A 9 -5.71 -30.42 -10.20
C ASP A 9 -5.96 -30.35 -11.73
N GLY A 10 -7.24 -30.40 -12.15
CA GLY A 10 -7.63 -30.27 -13.56
C GLY A 10 -7.80 -28.83 -14.03
N ASN A 11 -7.75 -27.85 -13.13
CA ASN A 11 -8.02 -26.45 -13.43
C ASN A 11 -6.73 -25.64 -13.61
N LYS A 12 -6.56 -25.02 -14.78
CA LYS A 12 -5.35 -24.23 -15.10
C LYS A 12 -5.09 -23.05 -14.14
N ILE A 13 -6.15 -22.43 -13.60
CA ILE A 13 -6.02 -21.34 -12.62
C ILE A 13 -5.50 -21.92 -11.30
N ALA A 14 -6.03 -23.07 -10.86
CA ALA A 14 -5.54 -23.74 -9.66
C ALA A 14 -4.05 -24.13 -9.79
N SER A 15 -3.65 -24.72 -10.93
CA SER A 15 -2.24 -25.03 -11.19
C SER A 15 -1.34 -23.78 -11.14
N PHE A 16 -1.83 -22.65 -11.68
CA PHE A 16 -1.11 -21.38 -11.57
C PHE A 16 -0.97 -20.91 -10.12
N LEU A 17 -2.04 -20.97 -9.32
CA LEU A 17 -2.01 -20.56 -7.91
C LEU A 17 -1.05 -21.43 -7.08
N ASP A 18 -1.01 -22.73 -7.33
CA ASP A 18 -0.07 -23.64 -6.67
C ASP A 18 1.37 -23.37 -7.11
N GLY A 19 1.60 -23.08 -8.40
CA GLY A 19 2.89 -22.66 -8.90
C GLY A 19 3.38 -21.36 -8.24
N ALA A 20 2.50 -20.35 -8.15
CA ALA A 20 2.81 -19.10 -7.46
C ALA A 20 3.13 -19.34 -5.97
N ARG A 21 2.39 -20.22 -5.30
CA ARG A 21 2.67 -20.60 -3.90
C ARG A 21 4.01 -21.33 -3.78
N GLY A 22 4.32 -22.24 -4.69
CA GLY A 22 5.63 -22.90 -4.76
C GLY A 22 6.77 -21.91 -4.91
N ASN A 23 6.61 -20.92 -5.80
CA ASN A 23 7.57 -19.83 -5.97
C ASN A 23 7.74 -18.99 -4.70
N GLN A 24 6.66 -18.74 -3.95
CA GLN A 24 6.75 -18.00 -2.68
C GLN A 24 7.65 -18.73 -1.67
N PHE A 25 7.46 -20.04 -1.51
CA PHE A 25 8.33 -20.85 -0.65
C PHE A 25 9.78 -20.88 -1.16
N ALA A 26 9.96 -21.06 -2.47
CA ALA A 26 11.29 -21.06 -3.07
C ALA A 26 12.00 -19.71 -2.88
N THR A 27 11.30 -18.59 -3.07
CA THR A 27 11.86 -17.25 -2.88
C THR A 27 12.22 -17.02 -1.42
N PHE A 28 11.36 -17.44 -0.47
CA PHE A 28 11.67 -17.33 0.95
C PHE A 28 12.92 -18.14 1.34
N ALA A 29 13.03 -19.38 0.85
CA ALA A 29 14.14 -20.26 1.17
C ALA A 29 15.47 -19.82 0.52
N ASN A 30 15.42 -19.31 -0.72
CA ASN A 30 16.60 -19.04 -1.51
C ASN A 30 17.04 -17.55 -1.50
N GLU A 31 16.13 -16.62 -1.22
CA GLU A 31 16.39 -15.17 -1.20
C GLU A 31 16.10 -14.54 0.18
N PRO A 32 16.72 -15.03 1.27
CA PRO A 32 16.42 -14.54 2.62
C PRO A 32 16.73 -13.06 2.81
N GLY A 33 17.70 -12.51 2.07
CA GLY A 33 18.02 -11.08 2.12
C GLY A 33 16.91 -10.20 1.53
N ILE A 34 16.19 -10.67 0.51
CA ILE A 34 15.05 -9.94 -0.06
C ILE A 34 13.87 -10.00 0.92
N PHE A 35 13.58 -11.18 1.46
CA PHE A 35 12.51 -11.34 2.45
C PHE A 35 12.79 -10.56 3.74
N GLY A 36 14.05 -10.47 4.18
CA GLY A 36 14.44 -9.61 5.30
C GLY A 36 14.04 -8.16 5.07
N ARG A 37 14.33 -7.60 3.88
CA ARG A 37 13.90 -6.23 3.53
C ARG A 37 12.38 -6.06 3.53
N TYR A 38 11.64 -7.09 3.12
CA TYR A 38 10.18 -7.06 3.19
C TYR A 38 9.69 -7.02 4.64
N SER A 39 10.30 -7.83 5.51
CA SER A 39 10.02 -7.83 6.94
C SER A 39 10.34 -6.49 7.60
N ASP A 40 11.47 -5.86 7.27
CA ASP A 40 11.84 -4.55 7.83
C ASP A 40 10.79 -3.48 7.50
N ILE A 41 10.27 -3.46 6.25
CA ILE A 41 9.22 -2.53 5.83
C ILE A 41 7.88 -2.86 6.51
N ASP A 42 7.52 -4.14 6.59
CA ASP A 42 6.31 -4.61 7.30
C ASP A 42 6.33 -4.18 8.77
N GLU A 43 7.46 -4.34 9.44
CA GLU A 43 7.66 -3.91 10.82
C GLU A 43 7.47 -2.39 10.96
N GLY A 44 8.03 -1.59 10.04
CA GLY A 44 7.80 -0.14 9.99
C GLY A 44 6.30 0.23 9.92
N PHE A 45 5.52 -0.45 9.07
CA PHE A 45 4.07 -0.24 9.01
C PHE A 45 3.37 -0.61 10.32
N ARG A 46 3.72 -1.75 10.93
CA ARG A 46 3.13 -2.21 12.20
C ARG A 46 3.43 -1.25 13.33
N LEU A 47 4.68 -0.77 13.42
CA LEU A 47 5.09 0.21 14.43
C LEU A 47 4.23 1.48 14.36
N VAL A 48 3.96 2.00 13.16
CA VAL A 48 3.09 3.18 12.98
C VAL A 48 1.65 2.85 13.38
N GLN A 49 1.14 1.68 12.99
CA GLN A 49 -0.25 1.28 13.30
C GLN A 49 -0.50 1.10 14.79
N GLU A 50 0.40 0.39 15.47
CA GLU A 50 0.26 0.04 16.89
C GLU A 50 0.52 1.25 17.80
N ASN A 51 1.57 2.02 17.50
CA ASN A 51 2.08 3.03 18.45
C ASN A 51 1.63 4.46 18.12
N VAL A 52 1.31 4.77 16.86
CA VAL A 52 0.99 6.14 16.44
C VAL A 52 -0.50 6.31 16.20
N LEU A 53 -1.13 5.41 15.44
CA LEU A 53 -2.49 5.65 14.95
C LEU A 53 -3.59 5.43 16.00
N HIS A 54 -3.42 4.50 16.94
CA HIS A 54 -4.47 4.09 17.87
C HIS A 54 -4.97 5.22 18.80
N ARG A 55 -4.19 6.29 19.02
CA ARG A 55 -4.56 7.44 19.87
C ARG A 55 -4.25 8.80 19.26
N SER A 56 -3.99 8.87 17.96
CA SER A 56 -3.59 10.11 17.30
C SER A 56 -4.78 10.96 16.85
N ALA A 57 -4.62 12.29 16.91
CA ALA A 57 -5.53 13.26 16.28
C ALA A 57 -5.66 13.05 14.76
N HIS A 58 -4.69 12.35 14.15
CA HIS A 58 -4.64 11.99 12.74
C HIS A 58 -5.22 10.59 12.45
N TRP A 59 -6.13 10.08 13.28
CA TRP A 59 -6.77 8.78 13.08
C TRP A 59 -7.29 8.55 11.65
N PHE A 60 -7.77 9.62 10.99
CA PHE A 60 -8.27 9.56 9.62
C PHE A 60 -7.18 9.22 8.60
N SER A 61 -5.95 9.72 8.78
CA SER A 61 -4.79 9.33 7.98
C SER A 61 -4.44 7.86 8.16
N GLY A 62 -4.82 7.26 9.30
CA GLY A 62 -4.61 5.84 9.57
C GLY A 62 -5.27 4.90 8.58
N PHE A 63 -6.43 5.29 8.01
CA PHE A 63 -7.07 4.53 6.93
C PHE A 63 -6.13 4.33 5.74
N PHE A 64 -5.38 5.36 5.37
CA PHE A 64 -4.48 5.34 4.24
C PHE A 64 -3.20 4.55 4.52
N ILE A 65 -2.68 4.63 5.75
CA ILE A 65 -1.55 3.79 6.19
C ILE A 65 -1.91 2.31 6.17
N LEU A 66 -3.09 1.94 6.67
CA LEU A 66 -3.58 0.56 6.62
C LEU A 66 -3.75 0.08 5.18
N ARG A 67 -4.29 0.94 4.31
CA ARG A 67 -4.47 0.63 2.88
C ARG A 67 -3.15 0.50 2.14
N SER A 68 -2.15 1.31 2.50
CA SER A 68 -0.77 1.25 2.02
C SER A 68 -0.11 -0.06 2.44
N HIS A 69 -0.18 -0.41 3.72
CA HIS A 69 0.37 -1.66 4.26
C HIS A 69 -0.25 -2.90 3.62
N SER A 70 -1.57 -2.93 3.47
CA SER A 70 -2.27 -4.02 2.78
C SER A 70 -1.83 -4.15 1.32
N ALA A 71 -1.60 -3.04 0.61
CA ALA A 71 -1.06 -3.07 -0.75
C ALA A 71 0.37 -3.62 -0.78
N PHE A 72 1.19 -3.26 0.21
CA PHE A 72 2.57 -3.72 0.34
C PHE A 72 2.63 -5.24 0.53
N LEU A 73 1.83 -5.79 1.45
CA LEU A 73 1.73 -7.24 1.65
C LEU A 73 1.26 -7.97 0.39
N GLY A 74 0.29 -7.39 -0.34
CA GLY A 74 -0.12 -7.90 -1.65
C GLY A 74 1.01 -7.85 -2.69
N ALA A 75 1.82 -6.79 -2.70
CA ALA A 75 2.97 -6.69 -3.59
C ALA A 75 4.03 -7.76 -3.26
N CYS A 76 4.33 -7.97 -1.98
CA CYS A 76 5.23 -9.05 -1.53
C CYS A 76 4.74 -10.43 -1.99
N GLN A 77 3.43 -10.69 -1.88
CA GLN A 77 2.82 -11.93 -2.35
C GLN A 77 3.02 -12.14 -3.87
N LEU A 78 2.78 -11.09 -4.67
CA LEU A 78 2.91 -11.15 -6.13
C LEU A 78 4.37 -11.32 -6.57
N VAL A 79 5.29 -10.51 -6.03
CA VAL A 79 6.73 -10.61 -6.38
C VAL A 79 7.26 -11.99 -6.03
N SER A 80 6.98 -12.47 -4.81
CA SER A 80 7.45 -13.78 -4.36
C SER A 80 6.78 -14.93 -5.14
N GLY A 81 5.60 -14.71 -5.72
CA GLY A 81 4.93 -15.65 -6.62
C GLY A 81 5.47 -15.66 -8.06
N GLY A 82 6.38 -14.73 -8.41
CA GLY A 82 6.91 -14.55 -9.77
C GLY A 82 6.10 -13.57 -10.63
N GLN A 83 5.08 -12.90 -10.06
CA GLN A 83 4.19 -11.96 -10.74
C GLN A 83 4.71 -10.52 -10.62
N VAL A 84 5.99 -10.31 -10.95
CA VAL A 84 6.72 -9.06 -10.68
C VAL A 84 6.10 -7.84 -11.37
N VAL A 85 5.61 -8.01 -12.62
CA VAL A 85 5.00 -6.92 -13.39
C VAL A 85 3.78 -6.35 -12.66
N GLU A 86 2.91 -7.22 -12.13
CA GLU A 86 1.69 -6.80 -11.45
C GLU A 86 1.96 -6.19 -10.07
N ALA A 87 3.08 -6.56 -9.45
CA ALA A 87 3.50 -5.94 -8.20
C ALA A 87 3.83 -4.44 -8.35
N TYR A 88 4.24 -3.96 -9.54
CA TYR A 88 4.46 -2.52 -9.74
C TYR A 88 3.18 -1.70 -9.54
N ALA A 89 2.03 -2.21 -9.99
CA ALA A 89 0.75 -1.55 -9.79
C ALA A 89 0.41 -1.44 -8.30
N LEU A 90 0.66 -2.50 -7.52
CA LEU A 90 0.45 -2.46 -6.06
C LEU A 90 1.45 -1.54 -5.36
N ASN A 91 2.72 -1.54 -5.75
CA ASN A 91 3.72 -0.62 -5.17
C ASN A 91 3.37 0.85 -5.42
N ARG A 92 2.78 1.18 -6.59
CA ARG A 92 2.23 2.52 -6.82
C ARG A 92 1.13 2.85 -5.81
N VAL A 93 0.25 1.89 -5.51
CA VAL A 93 -0.80 2.07 -4.51
C VAL A 93 -0.22 2.26 -3.11
N VAL A 94 0.85 1.55 -2.73
CA VAL A 94 1.56 1.77 -1.44
C VAL A 94 1.94 3.24 -1.31
N ILE A 95 2.71 3.76 -2.27
CA ILE A 95 3.24 5.13 -2.24
C ILE A 95 2.09 6.15 -2.28
N GLU A 96 1.12 5.96 -3.18
CA GLU A 96 0.01 6.90 -3.35
C GLU A 96 -0.86 6.97 -2.08
N GLN A 97 -1.14 5.84 -1.43
CA GLN A 97 -1.91 5.81 -0.19
C GLN A 97 -1.12 6.45 0.96
N ALA A 98 0.16 6.13 1.13
CA ALA A 98 1.01 6.81 2.12
C ALA A 98 0.99 8.34 1.93
N LEU A 99 1.08 8.80 0.68
CA LEU A 99 1.04 10.22 0.33
C LEU A 99 -0.31 10.88 0.67
N TYR A 100 -1.44 10.21 0.41
CA TYR A 100 -2.76 10.69 0.88
C TYR A 100 -2.81 10.82 2.41
N GLY A 101 -2.25 9.85 3.13
CA GLY A 101 -2.19 9.87 4.60
C GLY A 101 -1.43 11.10 5.12
N ILE A 102 -0.26 11.38 4.55
CA ILE A 102 0.54 12.56 4.86
C ILE A 102 -0.22 13.85 4.51
N PHE A 103 -0.77 13.93 3.30
CA PHE A 103 -1.51 15.10 2.82
C PHE A 103 -2.67 15.48 3.76
N LEU A 104 -3.48 14.50 4.17
CA LEU A 104 -4.61 14.71 5.09
C LEU A 104 -4.18 14.92 6.55
N ALA A 105 -2.99 14.46 6.94
CA ALA A 105 -2.44 14.80 8.25
C ALA A 105 -2.07 16.29 8.32
N GLN A 106 -1.55 16.85 7.22
CA GLN A 106 -1.20 18.28 7.11
C GLN A 106 -2.39 19.18 6.78
N ARG A 107 -3.43 18.64 6.13
CA ARG A 107 -4.63 19.37 5.71
C ARG A 107 -5.90 18.73 6.27
N PRO A 108 -6.08 18.70 7.60
CA PRO A 108 -7.19 17.99 8.24
C PRO A 108 -8.56 18.55 7.85
N GLU A 109 -8.65 19.80 7.41
CA GLU A 109 -9.88 20.43 6.92
C GLU A 109 -10.41 19.79 5.62
N LEU A 110 -9.55 19.14 4.83
CA LEU A 110 -9.95 18.45 3.60
C LEU A 110 -10.55 17.06 3.86
N ARG A 111 -10.59 16.61 5.13
CA ARG A 111 -11.21 15.34 5.53
C ARG A 111 -12.66 15.24 5.09
N GLU A 112 -13.44 16.29 5.32
CA GLU A 112 -14.86 16.30 4.98
C GLU A 112 -15.07 16.23 3.46
N VAL A 113 -14.22 16.92 2.69
CA VAL A 113 -14.22 16.83 1.21
C VAL A 113 -14.01 15.40 0.75
N TRP A 114 -13.08 14.66 1.38
CA TRP A 114 -12.84 13.25 1.04
C TRP A 114 -13.99 12.34 1.43
N LEU A 115 -14.57 12.51 2.61
CA LEU A 115 -15.69 11.70 3.09
C LEU A 115 -16.93 11.88 2.23
N ASN A 116 -17.20 13.11 1.79
CA ASN A 116 -18.37 13.45 0.98
C ASN A 116 -18.20 13.18 -0.52
N ARG A 117 -17.08 12.57 -0.95
CA ARG A 117 -16.71 12.42 -2.38
C ARG A 117 -17.74 11.73 -3.27
N HIS A 118 -18.65 10.96 -2.68
CA HIS A 118 -19.69 10.20 -3.39
C HIS A 118 -21.08 10.84 -3.30
N ASN A 119 -21.23 11.98 -2.63
CA ASN A 119 -22.53 12.59 -2.37
C ASN A 119 -23.08 13.36 -3.58
N SER A 120 -22.21 13.86 -4.47
CA SER A 120 -22.61 14.60 -5.67
C SER A 120 -21.46 14.73 -6.68
N ASP A 121 -21.79 15.10 -7.92
CA ASP A 121 -20.79 15.44 -8.94
C ASP A 121 -19.90 16.63 -8.54
N ALA A 122 -20.47 17.60 -7.81
CA ALA A 122 -19.73 18.73 -7.27
C ALA A 122 -18.69 18.27 -6.22
N ALA A 123 -19.06 17.33 -5.34
CA ALA A 123 -18.13 16.75 -4.37
C ALA A 123 -17.01 15.96 -5.05
N LYS A 124 -17.33 15.19 -6.09
CA LYS A 124 -16.34 14.48 -6.92
C LYS A 124 -15.38 15.45 -7.62
N ALA A 125 -15.88 16.57 -8.13
CA ALA A 125 -15.06 17.62 -8.74
C ALA A 125 -14.16 18.34 -7.72
N ALA A 126 -14.67 18.58 -6.50
CA ALA A 126 -13.91 19.17 -5.40
C ALA A 126 -12.71 18.27 -5.02
N VAL A 127 -12.93 16.96 -4.90
CA VAL A 127 -11.85 15.99 -4.61
C VAL A 127 -10.79 16.02 -5.70
N ARG A 128 -11.18 15.95 -6.99
CA ARG A 128 -10.23 16.03 -8.11
C ARG A 128 -9.40 17.32 -8.13
N THR A 129 -9.97 18.42 -7.64
CA THR A 129 -9.29 19.71 -7.60
C THR A 129 -8.32 19.81 -6.43
N GLN A 130 -8.75 19.38 -5.25
CA GLN A 130 -7.96 19.51 -4.02
C GLN A 130 -6.89 18.43 -3.88
N PHE A 131 -7.18 17.21 -4.32
CA PHE A 131 -6.31 16.05 -4.17
C PHE A 131 -5.49 15.79 -5.43
N ARG A 132 -4.78 16.83 -5.91
CA ARG A 132 -3.87 16.69 -7.04
C ARG A 132 -2.53 16.14 -6.57
N ILE A 133 -1.97 15.17 -7.30
CA ILE A 133 -0.68 14.55 -6.96
C ILE A 133 0.42 15.57 -6.73
N ARG A 134 0.52 16.61 -7.57
CA ARG A 134 1.50 17.68 -7.43
C ARG A 134 1.40 18.39 -6.08
N ALA A 135 0.18 18.75 -5.66
CA ALA A 135 -0.03 19.43 -4.38
C ALA A 135 0.38 18.54 -3.19
N MET A 136 0.15 17.22 -3.29
CA MET A 136 0.59 16.28 -2.25
C MET A 136 2.12 16.15 -2.21
N LEU A 137 2.78 16.06 -3.38
CA LEU A 137 4.23 16.02 -3.48
C LEU A 137 4.88 17.30 -2.95
N ASP A 138 4.29 18.47 -3.23
CA ASP A 138 4.78 19.75 -2.71
C ASP A 138 4.72 19.78 -1.17
N ILE A 139 3.66 19.23 -0.56
CA ILE A 139 3.59 19.07 0.90
C ILE A 139 4.67 18.13 1.43
N LEU A 140 4.89 16.98 0.76
CA LEU A 140 5.92 16.03 1.17
C LEU A 140 7.32 16.66 1.15
N ARG A 141 7.64 17.40 0.07
CA ARG A 141 8.92 18.10 -0.07
C ARG A 141 9.15 19.13 1.03
N ASN A 142 8.12 19.89 1.39
CA ASN A 142 8.21 20.87 2.48
C ASN A 142 8.36 20.23 3.86
N LEU A 143 7.92 18.98 4.05
CA LEU A 143 8.08 18.25 5.30
C LEU A 143 9.49 17.68 5.48
N ASP A 144 10.10 17.21 4.39
CA ASP A 144 11.45 16.67 4.40
C ASP A 144 12.23 17.15 3.18
N GLN A 145 12.78 18.36 3.31
CA GLN A 145 13.59 18.97 2.26
C GLN A 145 14.88 18.17 2.01
N THR A 146 15.42 17.51 3.04
CA THR A 146 16.67 16.77 2.94
C THR A 146 16.51 15.51 2.09
N GLU A 147 15.47 14.71 2.33
CA GLU A 147 15.15 13.56 1.46
C GLU A 147 14.71 14.02 0.07
N ALA A 148 13.98 15.14 -0.03
CA ALA A 148 13.57 15.68 -1.32
C ALA A 148 14.75 16.05 -2.22
N ASP A 149 15.80 16.65 -1.66
CA ASP A 149 16.99 17.08 -2.40
C ASP A 149 17.84 15.87 -2.88
N VAL A 150 17.76 14.72 -2.22
CA VAL A 150 18.47 13.48 -2.62
C VAL A 150 17.72 12.73 -3.75
N ALA A 151 16.41 12.94 -3.88
CA ALA A 151 15.55 12.22 -4.82
C ALA A 151 15.44 12.88 -6.22
N GLU A 152 15.99 14.08 -6.43
CA GLU A 152 16.04 14.79 -7.72
C GLU A 152 17.32 14.49 -8.52
#